data_AF-A8MA05-F1
#
_entry.id   AF-A8MA05-F1
#
_cell.length_a   1.000
_cell.length_b   1.000
_cell.length_c   1.000
_cell.angle_alpha   90.00
_cell.angle_beta   90.00
_cell.angle_gamma   90.00
#
_symmetry.space_group_name_H-M   'P 1'
#
loop_
_entity.id
_entity.type
_entity.pdbx_description
1 polymer ?
#
loop_
_entity_poly.entity_id
_entity_poly.type
_entity_poly.pdbx_seq_one_letter_code
_entity_poly.pdbx_strand_id
1 'polypeptide(L)'
;MKSNIKVSIAGVGNCASALVQGVQYYRLTNDATGVTFKEINGYSISDIKFTAAFDVDARKVGKDLAEAIFTPPNNALKIIDVDKTGVIVKPGPLLDGIAPELAGSHIPVVEAKVDDVVKELESTNSEILINYLPTGAQKASEAYAEAALRAGVGFVNAMPSQIATVEQWQARFTKAGLPLLGDDIQNQLGATVLHKTIMHLLSLRGLKVVGTYQLNVGGTPDFLNLNYRKGQKEKTKTAAVKKMVKEQDFDAYITPVAHVGFLGGRKRAHMFIEAQGFAGVPVKIEVSLEVHDPWNNAGVMVDVLRLMKVALDRGVAGPIYSVAAWAFKNPPMHAPPDEAYNWLIEFIEGKRDN
;
A
#
# COMPACT_ATOMS: atom_id res chain seq x y z
N MET A 1 -2.56 30.65 -2.48
CA MET A 1 -1.99 29.44 -3.10
C MET A 1 -2.29 28.28 -2.16
N LYS A 2 -2.81 27.15 -2.67
CA LYS A 2 -2.95 25.94 -1.83
C LYS A 2 -1.56 25.49 -1.39
N SER A 3 -1.44 25.05 -0.14
CA SER A 3 -0.16 24.64 0.46
C SER A 3 0.33 23.33 -0.15
N ASN A 4 1.65 23.13 -0.24
CA ASN A 4 2.22 21.82 -0.56
C ASN A 4 1.70 20.73 0.40
N ILE A 5 1.66 19.49 -0.05
CA ILE A 5 1.38 18.30 0.78
C ILE A 5 2.72 17.77 1.28
N LYS A 6 3.03 18.00 2.57
CA LYS A 6 4.33 17.64 3.15
C LYS A 6 4.34 16.21 3.67
N VAL A 7 4.97 15.34 2.90
CA VAL A 7 4.96 13.88 3.10
C VAL A 7 6.31 13.40 3.62
N SER A 8 6.26 12.49 4.57
CA SER A 8 7.41 11.76 5.10
C SER A 8 7.24 10.26 4.92
N ILE A 9 8.34 9.53 4.76
CA ILE A 9 8.33 8.11 4.39
C ILE A 9 9.09 7.30 5.43
N ALA A 10 8.44 6.30 6.04
CA ALA A 10 9.09 5.25 6.82
C ALA A 10 9.25 3.99 5.94
N GLY A 11 10.49 3.65 5.58
CA GLY A 11 10.84 2.55 4.69
C GLY A 11 11.00 3.00 3.24
N VAL A 12 12.25 3.21 2.80
CA VAL A 12 12.59 3.67 1.44
C VAL A 12 12.75 2.45 0.51
N GLY A 13 11.69 1.63 0.46
CA GLY A 13 11.62 0.42 -0.35
C GLY A 13 11.17 0.66 -1.80
N ASN A 14 10.76 -0.42 -2.47
CA ASN A 14 10.25 -0.34 -3.84
C ASN A 14 9.00 0.54 -3.99
N CYS A 15 8.05 0.50 -3.03
CA CYS A 15 6.85 1.35 -3.09
C CYS A 15 7.21 2.84 -2.97
N ALA A 16 8.12 3.18 -2.06
CA ALA A 16 8.67 4.53 -1.98
C ALA A 16 9.36 4.95 -3.29
N SER A 17 10.10 4.04 -3.91
CA SER A 17 10.75 4.29 -5.20
C SER A 17 9.76 4.61 -6.32
N ALA A 18 8.69 3.82 -6.45
CA ALA A 18 7.65 4.09 -7.44
C ALA A 18 6.89 5.39 -7.14
N LEU A 19 6.58 5.68 -5.87
CA LEU A 19 5.91 6.92 -5.47
C LEU A 19 6.73 8.17 -5.79
N VAL A 20 8.01 8.19 -5.41
CA VAL A 20 8.89 9.36 -5.64
C VAL A 20 9.09 9.59 -7.14
N GLN A 21 9.35 8.52 -7.91
CA GLN A 21 9.45 8.61 -9.37
C GLN A 21 8.14 9.08 -10.01
N GLY A 22 6.99 8.55 -9.56
CA GLY A 22 5.68 8.93 -10.07
C GLY A 22 5.38 10.42 -9.86
N VAL A 23 5.63 10.94 -8.66
CA VAL A 23 5.45 12.38 -8.37
C VAL A 23 6.33 13.26 -9.27
N GLN A 24 7.59 12.87 -9.49
CA GLN A 24 8.50 13.57 -10.42
C GLN A 24 7.96 13.50 -11.87
N TYR A 25 7.51 12.33 -12.31
CA TYR A 25 6.95 12.13 -13.65
C TYR A 25 5.75 13.05 -13.91
N TYR A 26 4.73 13.02 -13.04
CA TYR A 26 3.54 13.85 -13.22
C TYR A 26 3.83 15.35 -13.10
N ARG A 27 4.85 15.75 -12.34
CA ARG A 27 5.31 17.13 -12.30
C ARG A 27 5.86 17.62 -13.65
N LEU A 28 6.51 16.75 -14.40
CA LEU A 28 7.12 17.09 -15.69
C LEU A 28 6.16 16.95 -16.86
N THR A 29 5.23 15.99 -16.82
CA THR A 29 4.34 15.70 -17.95
C THR A 29 2.97 16.37 -17.84
N ASN A 30 2.52 16.71 -16.63
CA ASN A 30 1.14 17.13 -16.34
C ASN A 30 0.08 16.12 -16.86
N ASP A 31 0.47 14.85 -16.97
CA ASP A 31 -0.40 13.72 -17.33
C ASP A 31 -1.33 13.38 -16.14
N ALA A 32 -2.38 12.59 -16.37
CA ALA A 32 -3.22 11.98 -15.34
C ALA A 32 -3.47 10.47 -15.61
N THR A 33 -2.76 9.89 -16.58
CA THR A 33 -2.88 8.47 -16.91
C THR A 33 -2.54 7.62 -15.71
N GLY A 34 -3.42 6.70 -15.31
CA GLY A 34 -3.15 5.77 -14.22
C GLY A 34 -3.34 6.34 -12.81
N VAL A 35 -4.10 7.43 -12.65
CA VAL A 35 -4.64 7.86 -11.34
C VAL A 35 -6.16 8.00 -11.42
N THR A 36 -6.86 7.86 -10.29
CA THR A 36 -8.33 7.95 -10.30
C THR A 36 -8.79 9.40 -10.44
N PHE A 37 -8.08 10.33 -9.79
CA PHE A 37 -8.40 11.75 -9.85
C PHE A 37 -7.20 12.56 -10.34
N LYS A 38 -7.41 13.36 -11.40
CA LYS A 38 -6.41 14.32 -11.86
C LYS A 38 -6.10 15.37 -10.79
N GLU A 39 -7.15 15.82 -10.10
CA GLU A 39 -7.09 16.81 -9.02
C GLU A 39 -8.11 16.44 -7.95
N ILE A 40 -7.77 16.64 -6.67
CA ILE A 40 -8.68 16.43 -5.54
C ILE A 40 -8.70 17.72 -4.73
N ASN A 41 -9.83 18.42 -4.71
CA ASN A 41 -10.00 19.69 -4.00
C ASN A 41 -8.86 20.67 -4.26
N GLY A 42 -8.42 20.84 -5.52
CA GLY A 42 -7.30 21.70 -5.91
C GLY A 42 -5.91 21.18 -5.63
N TYR A 43 -5.77 19.95 -5.13
CA TYR A 43 -4.48 19.29 -4.98
C TYR A 43 -4.21 18.39 -6.19
N SER A 44 -3.14 18.73 -6.90
CA SER A 44 -2.54 17.91 -7.94
C SER A 44 -1.49 16.98 -7.34
N ILE A 45 -1.04 15.98 -8.12
CA ILE A 45 0.05 15.10 -7.70
C ILE A 45 1.35 15.89 -7.48
N SER A 46 1.56 16.95 -8.26
CA SER A 46 2.76 17.80 -8.23
C SER A 46 2.93 18.55 -6.91
N ASP A 47 1.85 18.74 -6.16
CA ASP A 47 1.83 19.40 -4.85
C ASP A 47 2.40 18.52 -3.73
N ILE A 48 2.63 17.23 -3.99
CA ILE A 48 3.33 16.33 -3.07
C ILE A 48 4.81 16.72 -2.98
N LYS A 49 5.24 17.01 -1.74
CA LYS A 49 6.62 17.34 -1.39
C LYS A 49 7.11 16.39 -0.31
N PHE A 50 8.16 15.64 -0.60
CA PHE A 50 8.82 14.82 0.39
C PHE A 50 9.64 15.72 1.33
N THR A 51 9.55 15.46 2.63
CA THR A 51 10.13 16.32 3.68
C THR A 51 11.08 15.56 4.61
N ALA A 52 10.77 14.33 4.97
CA ALA A 52 11.68 13.41 5.65
C ALA A 52 11.58 11.99 5.09
N ALA A 53 12.62 11.18 5.30
CA ALA A 53 12.63 9.78 4.95
C ALA A 53 13.45 8.98 5.96
N PHE A 54 12.99 7.77 6.29
CA PHE A 54 13.62 6.89 7.26
C PHE A 54 13.82 5.50 6.67
N ASP A 55 14.98 4.91 6.92
CA ASP A 55 15.27 3.51 6.60
C ASP A 55 16.21 2.93 7.67
N VAL A 56 16.38 1.61 7.65
CA VAL A 56 17.32 0.91 8.53
C VAL A 56 18.49 0.31 7.74
N ASP A 57 18.40 0.27 6.41
CA ASP A 57 19.48 -0.20 5.53
C ASP A 57 20.60 0.84 5.45
N ALA A 58 21.78 0.47 5.95
CA ALA A 58 22.98 1.31 5.97
C ALA A 58 23.41 1.80 4.58
N ARG A 59 23.00 1.09 3.50
CA ARG A 59 23.26 1.52 2.13
C ARG A 59 22.43 2.72 1.72
N LYS A 60 21.27 2.94 2.36
CA LYS A 60 20.32 4.01 2.06
C LYS A 60 20.46 5.18 3.02
N VAL A 61 20.69 4.91 4.30
CA VAL A 61 20.87 5.94 5.33
C VAL A 61 22.03 6.86 4.96
N GLY A 62 21.81 8.17 5.06
CA GLY A 62 22.78 9.21 4.72
C GLY A 62 22.75 9.69 3.27
N LYS A 63 21.99 9.02 2.39
CA LYS A 63 21.82 9.43 0.98
C LYS A 63 20.65 10.38 0.80
N ASP A 64 20.67 11.17 -0.28
CA ASP A 64 19.48 11.89 -0.74
C ASP A 64 18.40 10.86 -1.16
N LEU A 65 17.13 11.17 -0.89
CA LEU A 65 16.01 10.32 -1.24
C LEU A 65 16.00 9.95 -2.73
N ALA A 66 16.39 10.87 -3.63
CA ALA A 66 16.50 10.62 -5.06
C ALA A 66 17.49 9.50 -5.41
N GLU A 67 18.55 9.31 -4.61
CA GLU A 67 19.52 8.24 -4.78
C GLU A 67 19.09 6.96 -4.02
N ALA A 68 18.58 7.12 -2.80
CA ALA A 68 18.22 6.02 -1.92
C ALA A 68 17.12 5.13 -2.53
N ILE A 69 16.16 5.70 -3.25
CA ILE A 69 15.10 4.95 -3.92
C ILE A 69 15.60 3.98 -5.01
N PHE A 70 16.78 4.21 -5.56
CA PHE A 70 17.42 3.32 -6.54
C PHE A 70 18.50 2.42 -5.93
N THR A 71 18.78 2.59 -4.63
CA THR A 71 19.81 1.81 -3.95
C THR A 71 19.29 0.38 -3.67
N PRO A 72 20.06 -0.67 -4.05
CA PRO A 72 19.72 -2.05 -3.76
C PRO A 72 19.41 -2.29 -2.26
N PRO A 73 18.46 -3.17 -1.92
CA PRO A 73 17.87 -4.19 -2.79
C PRO A 73 16.65 -3.69 -3.58
N ASN A 74 16.39 -2.38 -3.62
CA ASN A 74 15.32 -1.84 -4.46
C ASN A 74 15.53 -2.25 -5.92
N ASN A 75 14.45 -2.68 -6.56
CA ASN A 75 14.40 -3.12 -7.94
C ASN A 75 13.06 -2.74 -8.62
N ALA A 76 12.37 -1.72 -8.09
CA ALA A 76 11.24 -1.10 -8.78
C ALA A 76 11.67 -0.65 -10.18
N LEU A 77 10.76 -0.78 -11.16
CA LEU A 77 11.04 -0.34 -12.53
C LEU A 77 11.39 1.15 -12.51
N LYS A 78 12.57 1.50 -13.06
CA LYS A 78 12.97 2.89 -13.24
C LYS A 78 12.33 3.43 -14.51
N ILE A 79 11.52 4.47 -14.40
CA ILE A 79 10.88 5.12 -15.57
C ILE A 79 11.41 6.53 -15.82
N ILE A 80 12.01 7.15 -14.81
CA ILE A 80 12.52 8.51 -14.87
C ILE A 80 13.68 8.70 -13.90
N ASP A 81 14.57 9.64 -14.21
CA ASP A 81 15.52 10.19 -13.25
C ASP A 81 14.82 11.14 -12.27
N VAL A 82 15.27 11.14 -11.02
CA VAL A 82 14.73 12.00 -9.97
C VAL A 82 15.78 13.02 -9.59
N ASP A 83 15.44 14.31 -9.69
CA ASP A 83 16.32 15.39 -9.24
C ASP A 83 16.56 15.29 -7.73
N LYS A 84 17.69 15.83 -7.26
CA LYS A 84 17.99 15.88 -5.83
C LYS A 84 16.83 16.49 -5.05
N THR A 85 16.37 15.76 -4.05
CA THR A 85 15.22 16.17 -3.23
C THR A 85 15.63 17.11 -2.09
N GLY A 86 16.90 17.04 -1.65
CA GLY A 86 17.37 17.65 -0.41
C GLY A 86 16.98 16.88 0.84
N VAL A 87 16.20 15.80 0.72
CA VAL A 87 15.76 14.96 1.83
C VAL A 87 16.80 13.87 2.06
N ILE A 88 17.52 13.94 3.17
CA ILE A 88 18.52 12.93 3.54
C ILE A 88 17.82 11.81 4.31
N VAL A 89 17.98 10.56 3.86
CA VAL A 89 17.42 9.39 4.54
C VAL A 89 18.08 9.22 5.91
N LYS A 90 17.28 9.27 6.97
CA LYS A 90 17.71 9.11 8.36
C LYS A 90 17.55 7.67 8.83
N PRO A 91 18.34 7.23 9.83
CA PRO A 91 18.09 5.95 10.48
C PRO A 91 16.73 5.97 11.22
N GLY A 92 16.02 4.85 11.20
CA GLY A 92 14.77 4.65 11.94
C GLY A 92 14.87 3.54 13.00
N PRO A 93 13.82 3.33 13.83
CA PRO A 93 13.77 2.22 14.77
C PRO A 93 13.68 0.88 14.05
N LEU A 94 14.58 -0.06 14.38
CA LEU A 94 14.61 -1.41 13.79
C LEU A 94 13.46 -2.28 14.31
N LEU A 95 13.42 -2.57 15.61
CA LEU A 95 12.43 -3.45 16.26
C LEU A 95 12.23 -4.78 15.48
N ASP A 96 11.01 -5.07 15.05
CA ASP A 96 10.67 -6.23 14.21
C ASP A 96 10.59 -5.85 12.70
N GLY A 97 11.25 -4.77 12.30
CA GLY A 97 11.27 -4.21 10.96
C GLY A 97 11.88 -5.12 9.90
N ILE A 98 12.85 -5.96 10.27
CA ILE A 98 13.53 -6.90 9.37
C ILE A 98 13.38 -8.33 9.90
N ALA A 99 13.18 -9.31 9.01
CA ALA A 99 13.20 -10.72 9.39
C ALA A 99 14.61 -11.11 9.90
N PRO A 100 14.74 -11.85 11.01
CA PRO A 100 16.05 -12.18 11.59
C PRO A 100 17.05 -12.78 10.57
N GLU A 101 16.55 -13.55 9.61
CA GLU A 101 17.34 -14.20 8.55
C GLU A 101 17.92 -13.20 7.54
N LEU A 102 17.30 -12.03 7.37
CA LEU A 102 17.73 -10.97 6.46
C LEU A 102 18.65 -9.94 7.13
N ALA A 103 18.58 -9.81 8.45
CA ALA A 103 19.37 -8.86 9.21
C ALA A 103 20.86 -9.25 9.20
N GLY A 104 21.75 -8.31 8.87
CA GLY A 104 23.21 -8.50 8.91
C GLY A 104 23.80 -9.32 7.76
N SER A 105 23.05 -10.25 7.17
CA SER A 105 23.49 -11.09 6.03
C SER A 105 23.11 -10.50 4.67
N HIS A 106 21.92 -9.92 4.55
CA HIS A 106 21.37 -9.38 3.29
C HIS A 106 21.12 -7.86 3.36
N ILE A 107 20.85 -7.35 4.56
CA ILE A 107 20.62 -5.93 4.83
C ILE A 107 21.57 -5.50 5.96
N PRO A 108 22.58 -4.67 5.69
CA PRO A 108 23.38 -4.05 6.74
C PRO A 108 22.52 -3.03 7.48
N VAL A 109 22.50 -3.09 8.81
CA VAL A 109 21.52 -2.34 9.62
C VAL A 109 22.17 -1.19 10.38
N VAL A 110 21.49 -0.03 10.38
CA VAL A 110 21.70 1.09 11.28
C VAL A 110 20.35 1.45 11.90
N GLU A 111 20.31 1.68 13.21
CA GLU A 111 19.06 1.99 13.92
C GLU A 111 19.14 3.30 14.71
N ALA A 112 17.97 3.89 14.94
CA ALA A 112 17.77 5.07 15.77
C ALA A 112 16.55 4.89 16.66
N LYS A 113 16.30 5.86 17.56
CA LYS A 113 15.16 5.81 18.47
C LYS A 113 13.93 6.47 17.83
N VAL A 114 12.76 6.12 18.34
CA VAL A 114 11.48 6.78 17.98
C VAL A 114 11.56 8.30 18.19
N ASP A 115 12.27 8.75 19.22
CA ASP A 115 12.46 10.18 19.50
C ASP A 115 13.19 10.93 18.38
N ASP A 116 14.08 10.25 17.65
CA ASP A 116 14.80 10.85 16.52
C ASP A 116 13.86 11.05 15.32
N VAL A 117 12.92 10.12 15.12
CA VAL A 117 11.84 10.25 14.13
C VAL A 117 10.94 11.43 14.48
N VAL A 118 10.52 11.56 15.75
CA VAL A 118 9.67 12.68 16.22
C VAL A 118 10.34 14.03 15.93
N LYS A 119 11.61 14.20 16.33
CA LYS A 119 12.36 15.45 16.10
C LYS A 119 12.48 15.80 14.62
N GLU A 120 12.75 14.82 13.77
CA GLU A 120 12.88 15.04 12.33
C GLU A 120 11.53 15.46 11.73
N LEU A 121 10.43 14.80 12.09
CA LEU A 121 9.08 15.17 11.62
C LEU A 121 8.70 16.60 12.03
N GLU A 122 8.97 16.99 13.27
CA GLU A 122 8.72 18.34 13.79
C GLU A 122 9.57 19.39 13.05
N SER A 123 10.89 19.17 12.96
CA SER A 123 11.82 20.12 12.33
C SER A 123 11.57 20.33 10.83
N THR A 124 11.05 19.32 10.15
CA THR A 124 10.69 19.38 8.72
C THR A 124 9.26 19.86 8.49
N ASN A 125 8.49 20.07 9.56
CA ASN A 125 7.06 20.41 9.51
C ASN A 125 6.28 19.42 8.64
N SER A 126 6.54 18.12 8.80
CA SER A 126 5.84 17.05 8.11
C SER A 126 4.34 17.10 8.44
N GLU A 127 3.47 16.80 7.48
CA GLU A 127 2.02 16.75 7.69
C GLU A 127 1.50 15.30 7.66
N ILE A 128 2.12 14.45 6.85
CA ILE A 128 1.72 13.05 6.64
C ILE A 128 2.95 12.14 6.76
N LEU A 129 2.86 11.08 7.54
CA LEU A 129 3.84 9.99 7.57
C LEU A 129 3.25 8.72 6.92
N ILE A 130 3.92 8.21 5.89
CA ILE A 130 3.60 6.93 5.27
C ILE A 130 4.42 5.82 5.92
N ASN A 131 3.77 4.74 6.31
CA ASN A 131 4.41 3.49 6.70
C ASN A 131 4.51 2.53 5.51
N TYR A 132 5.72 2.31 5.01
CA TYR A 132 6.09 1.33 3.98
C TYR A 132 7.05 0.25 4.51
N LEU A 133 7.01 -0.04 5.81
CA LEU A 133 7.85 -1.06 6.42
C LEU A 133 7.54 -2.47 5.90
N PRO A 134 8.44 -3.45 6.02
CA PRO A 134 8.19 -4.81 5.55
C PRO A 134 6.98 -5.49 6.22
N THR A 135 6.26 -6.35 5.48
CA THR A 135 5.16 -7.16 6.04
C THR A 135 5.62 -7.92 7.28
N GLY A 136 4.85 -7.86 8.38
CA GLY A 136 5.14 -8.51 9.67
C GLY A 136 5.87 -7.63 10.69
N ALA A 137 6.20 -6.38 10.34
CA ALA A 137 6.86 -5.41 11.21
C ALA A 137 5.83 -4.67 12.09
N GLN A 138 5.18 -5.39 13.01
CA GLN A 138 4.10 -4.83 13.83
C GLN A 138 4.62 -3.79 14.82
N LYS A 139 5.63 -4.13 15.63
CA LYS A 139 6.20 -3.23 16.65
C LYS A 139 6.84 -2.00 16.02
N ALA A 140 7.53 -2.17 14.89
CA ALA A 140 8.08 -1.05 14.14
C ALA A 140 6.97 -0.14 13.57
N SER A 141 5.89 -0.71 13.03
CA SER A 141 4.74 0.08 12.57
C SER A 141 4.08 0.87 13.69
N GLU A 142 3.89 0.25 14.86
CA GLU A 142 3.38 0.90 16.06
C GLU A 142 4.31 2.03 16.54
N ALA A 143 5.62 1.83 16.47
CA ALA A 143 6.61 2.85 16.83
C ALA A 143 6.57 4.07 15.90
N TYR A 144 6.34 3.88 14.59
CA TYR A 144 6.14 5.01 13.67
C TYR A 144 4.76 5.66 13.83
N ALA A 145 3.70 4.90 14.13
CA ALA A 145 2.39 5.46 14.47
C ALA A 145 2.48 6.33 15.75
N GLU A 146 3.25 5.88 16.75
CA GLU A 146 3.56 6.64 17.95
C GLU A 146 4.35 7.91 17.63
N ALA A 147 5.37 7.83 16.76
CA ALA A 147 6.15 9.00 16.35
C ALA A 147 5.27 10.05 15.65
N ALA A 148 4.41 9.61 14.72
CA ALA A 148 3.47 10.50 14.02
C ALA A 148 2.51 11.18 15.00
N LEU A 149 1.91 10.42 15.91
CA LEU A 149 1.00 10.95 16.93
C LEU A 149 1.69 12.00 17.80
N ARG A 150 2.91 11.72 18.27
CA ARG A 150 3.69 12.64 19.12
C ARG A 150 4.10 13.92 18.39
N ALA A 151 4.42 13.83 17.10
CA ALA A 151 4.84 14.95 16.27
C ALA A 151 3.67 15.77 15.68
N GLY A 152 2.41 15.39 15.92
CA GLY A 152 1.26 16.09 15.34
C GLY A 152 1.04 15.78 13.85
N VAL A 153 1.42 14.59 13.39
CA VAL A 153 1.45 14.21 11.97
C VAL A 153 0.38 13.15 11.69
N GLY A 154 -0.36 13.31 10.59
CA GLY A 154 -1.31 12.29 10.14
C GLY A 154 -0.60 11.01 9.67
N PHE A 155 -1.20 9.84 9.90
CA PHE A 155 -0.54 8.56 9.63
C PHE A 155 -1.24 7.73 8.54
N VAL A 156 -0.48 7.23 7.58
CA VAL A 156 -0.96 6.33 6.52
C VAL A 156 -0.26 4.98 6.63
N ASN A 157 -0.98 3.97 7.09
CA ASN A 157 -0.47 2.61 7.19
C ASN A 157 -0.68 1.83 5.89
N ALA A 158 0.34 1.82 5.01
CA ALA A 158 0.28 1.06 3.76
C ALA A 158 0.48 -0.46 3.97
N MET A 159 0.82 -0.89 5.19
CA MET A 159 1.23 -2.25 5.51
C MET A 159 0.13 -3.05 6.24
N PRO A 160 0.21 -4.39 6.25
CA PRO A 160 -0.76 -5.24 6.94
C PRO A 160 -0.70 -5.23 8.47
N SER A 161 0.22 -4.47 9.06
CA SER A 161 0.25 -4.27 10.51
C SER A 161 -1.07 -3.67 10.97
N GLN A 162 -1.53 -4.07 12.16
CA GLN A 162 -2.81 -3.61 12.69
C GLN A 162 -2.62 -2.27 13.39
N ILE A 163 -3.08 -1.18 12.75
CA ILE A 163 -3.02 0.18 13.29
C ILE A 163 -4.40 0.83 13.16
N ALA A 164 -4.82 1.16 11.94
CA ALA A 164 -6.10 1.84 11.72
C ALA A 164 -7.31 0.97 12.08
N THR A 165 -7.15 -0.35 12.09
CA THR A 165 -8.20 -1.30 12.51
C THR A 165 -8.29 -1.52 14.03
N VAL A 166 -7.37 -0.96 14.81
CA VAL A 166 -7.31 -1.15 16.27
C VAL A 166 -7.93 0.05 16.99
N GLU A 167 -9.03 -0.17 17.71
CA GLU A 167 -9.79 0.88 18.41
C GLU A 167 -8.93 1.81 19.28
N GLN A 168 -7.91 1.26 19.95
CA GLN A 168 -6.98 2.06 20.76
C GLN A 168 -6.22 3.10 19.93
N TRP A 169 -5.73 2.72 18.75
CA TRP A 169 -5.06 3.67 17.84
C TRP A 169 -6.05 4.68 17.28
N GLN A 170 -7.24 4.23 16.87
CA GLN A 170 -8.30 5.12 16.39
C GLN A 170 -8.62 6.21 17.41
N ALA A 171 -8.88 5.83 18.68
CA ALA A 171 -9.21 6.77 19.75
C ALA A 171 -8.07 7.77 20.03
N ARG A 172 -6.81 7.33 19.95
CA ARG A 172 -5.65 8.21 20.15
C ARG A 172 -5.51 9.25 19.05
N PHE A 173 -5.65 8.84 17.79
CA PHE A 173 -5.61 9.76 16.64
C PHE A 173 -6.80 10.73 16.65
N THR A 174 -8.00 10.25 16.98
CA THR A 174 -9.19 11.12 17.19
C THR A 174 -8.93 12.16 18.29
N LYS A 175 -8.42 11.74 19.45
CA LYS A 175 -8.13 12.66 20.57
C LYS A 175 -7.06 13.69 20.21
N ALA A 176 -6.08 13.32 19.39
CA ALA A 176 -5.04 14.22 18.93
C ALA A 176 -5.49 15.17 17.79
N GLY A 177 -6.70 15.00 17.26
CA GLY A 177 -7.17 15.79 16.12
C GLY A 177 -6.47 15.41 14.80
N LEU A 178 -5.92 14.20 14.69
CA LEU A 178 -5.10 13.76 13.56
C LEU A 178 -5.80 12.67 12.76
N PRO A 179 -5.76 12.71 11.43
CA PRO A 179 -6.32 11.66 10.60
C PRO A 179 -5.44 10.39 10.60
N LEU A 180 -6.09 9.26 10.40
CA LEU A 180 -5.50 7.93 10.32
C LEU A 180 -6.07 7.17 9.11
N LEU A 181 -5.21 6.59 8.30
CA LEU A 181 -5.59 5.76 7.15
C LEU A 181 -4.85 4.43 7.21
N GLY A 182 -5.54 3.34 6.89
CA GLY A 182 -5.02 1.98 7.00
C GLY A 182 -6.15 0.94 7.02
N ASP A 183 -5.86 -0.36 7.02
CA ASP A 183 -4.52 -0.99 6.94
C ASP A 183 -4.38 -1.77 5.61
N ASP A 184 -3.13 -1.96 5.15
CA ASP A 184 -2.76 -2.67 3.91
C ASP A 184 -3.35 -2.03 2.64
N ILE A 185 -2.65 -1.06 2.05
CA ILE A 185 -3.18 -0.33 0.88
C ILE A 185 -3.47 -1.28 -0.31
N GLN A 186 -4.52 -0.97 -1.07
CA GLN A 186 -4.88 -1.68 -2.29
C GLN A 186 -3.92 -1.33 -3.43
N ASN A 187 -3.86 -2.24 -4.39
CA ASN A 187 -3.23 -1.98 -5.68
C ASN A 187 -4.34 -1.72 -6.70
N GLN A 188 -4.08 -0.88 -7.72
CA GLN A 188 -5.06 -0.57 -8.77
C GLN A 188 -5.62 -1.83 -9.45
N LEU A 189 -4.73 -2.77 -9.78
CA LEU A 189 -5.10 -4.04 -10.41
C LEU A 189 -4.30 -5.21 -9.83
N GLY A 190 -4.90 -5.93 -8.88
CA GLY A 190 -4.31 -7.14 -8.29
C GLY A 190 -4.85 -8.43 -8.90
N ALA A 191 -4.06 -9.50 -8.78
CA ALA A 191 -4.51 -10.85 -9.14
C ALA A 191 -5.79 -11.25 -8.38
N THR A 192 -5.85 -10.99 -7.08
CA THR A 192 -7.02 -11.36 -6.27
C THR A 192 -8.31 -10.66 -6.72
N VAL A 193 -8.27 -9.36 -7.05
CA VAL A 193 -9.47 -8.63 -7.48
C VAL A 193 -9.92 -9.11 -8.85
N LEU A 194 -9.00 -9.30 -9.80
CA LEU A 194 -9.30 -9.84 -11.12
C LEU A 194 -9.95 -11.24 -11.02
N HIS A 195 -9.38 -12.12 -10.19
CA HIS A 195 -9.93 -13.45 -9.96
C HIS A 195 -11.36 -13.37 -9.39
N LYS A 196 -11.58 -12.56 -8.34
CA LYS A 196 -12.92 -12.37 -7.75
C LYS A 196 -13.92 -11.83 -8.77
N THR A 197 -13.53 -10.89 -9.63
CA THR A 197 -14.40 -10.33 -10.68
C THR A 197 -14.83 -11.40 -11.68
N ILE A 198 -13.91 -12.26 -12.13
CA ILE A 198 -14.24 -13.36 -13.03
C ILE A 198 -15.19 -14.35 -12.34
N MET A 199 -14.87 -14.77 -11.12
CA MET A 199 -15.71 -15.70 -10.35
C MET A 199 -17.12 -15.15 -10.11
N HIS A 200 -17.21 -13.84 -9.81
CA HIS A 200 -18.48 -13.16 -9.64
C HIS A 200 -19.28 -13.13 -10.95
N LEU A 201 -18.65 -12.81 -12.08
CA LEU A 201 -19.29 -12.84 -13.40
C LEU A 201 -19.85 -14.23 -13.73
N LEU A 202 -19.08 -15.30 -13.48
CA LEU A 202 -19.53 -16.68 -13.69
C LEU A 202 -20.77 -16.99 -12.85
N SER A 203 -20.72 -16.63 -11.56
CA SER A 203 -21.84 -16.82 -10.64
C SER A 203 -23.09 -16.03 -11.08
N LEU A 204 -22.93 -14.76 -11.47
CA LEU A 204 -24.02 -13.90 -11.97
C LEU A 204 -24.70 -14.46 -13.23
N ARG A 205 -23.98 -15.24 -14.04
CA ARG A 205 -24.50 -15.83 -15.28
C ARG A 205 -24.96 -17.28 -15.13
N GLY A 206 -25.01 -17.79 -13.89
CA GLY A 206 -25.48 -19.14 -13.60
C GLY A 206 -24.50 -20.24 -14.00
N LEU A 207 -23.22 -19.91 -14.24
CA LEU A 207 -22.20 -20.93 -14.47
C LEU A 207 -21.85 -21.58 -13.12
N LYS A 208 -21.73 -22.91 -13.13
CA LYS A 208 -21.27 -23.67 -11.97
C LYS A 208 -19.75 -23.75 -12.01
N VAL A 209 -19.07 -23.22 -11.00
CA VAL A 209 -17.61 -23.36 -10.90
C VAL A 209 -17.29 -24.76 -10.39
N VAL A 210 -16.39 -25.45 -11.09
CA VAL A 210 -15.92 -26.80 -10.75
C VAL A 210 -14.66 -26.72 -9.89
N GLY A 211 -13.71 -25.87 -10.30
CA GLY A 211 -12.46 -25.70 -9.57
C GLY A 211 -11.68 -24.50 -10.07
N THR A 212 -10.78 -24.00 -9.21
CA THR A 212 -9.87 -22.92 -9.59
C THR A 212 -8.57 -22.96 -8.81
N TYR A 213 -7.50 -22.47 -9.42
CA TYR A 213 -6.29 -22.12 -8.69
C TYR A 213 -5.73 -20.76 -9.12
N GLN A 214 -4.95 -20.15 -8.22
CA GLN A 214 -4.18 -18.95 -8.49
C GLN A 214 -2.75 -19.11 -7.97
N LEU A 215 -1.78 -19.02 -8.88
CA LEU A 215 -0.35 -19.03 -8.57
C LEU A 215 0.16 -17.59 -8.59
N ASN A 216 0.98 -17.21 -7.61
CA ASN A 216 1.60 -15.87 -7.57
C ASN A 216 3.11 -15.97 -7.38
N VAL A 217 3.88 -15.34 -8.26
CA VAL A 217 5.34 -15.27 -8.20
C VAL A 217 5.83 -13.84 -8.37
N GLY A 218 6.97 -13.50 -7.77
CA GLY A 218 7.54 -12.15 -7.91
C GLY A 218 8.98 -12.06 -7.43
N GLY A 219 9.70 -11.03 -7.87
CA GLY A 219 11.15 -10.89 -7.63
C GLY A 219 11.54 -9.79 -6.64
N THR A 220 10.58 -9.11 -6.01
CA THR A 220 10.87 -7.98 -5.11
C THR A 220 11.41 -8.43 -3.75
N PRO A 221 12.10 -7.56 -3.00
CA PRO A 221 12.50 -7.86 -1.62
C PRO A 221 11.32 -8.16 -0.68
N ASP A 222 10.13 -7.61 -0.94
CA ASP A 222 8.93 -7.95 -0.17
C ASP A 222 8.55 -9.44 -0.35
N PHE A 223 8.64 -9.97 -1.58
CA PHE A 223 8.42 -11.40 -1.83
C PHE A 223 9.46 -12.27 -1.12
N LEU A 224 10.72 -11.82 -1.06
CA LEU A 224 11.76 -12.49 -0.28
C LEU A 224 11.44 -12.46 1.21
N ASN A 225 11.00 -11.32 1.75
CA ASN A 225 10.59 -11.20 3.15
C ASN A 225 9.40 -12.11 3.48
N LEU A 226 8.40 -12.20 2.59
CA LEU A 226 7.25 -13.09 2.73
C LEU A 226 7.66 -14.58 2.77
N ASN A 227 8.71 -14.97 2.05
CA ASN A 227 9.24 -16.34 2.12
C ASN A 227 9.76 -16.71 3.51
N TYR A 228 10.33 -15.76 4.26
CA TYR A 228 10.84 -16.00 5.62
C TYR A 228 9.75 -15.86 6.68
N ARG A 229 8.77 -14.98 6.47
CA ARG A 229 7.67 -14.71 7.41
C ARG A 229 6.42 -15.57 7.15
N LYS A 230 6.59 -16.84 6.74
CA LYS A 230 5.50 -17.73 6.34
C LYS A 230 4.34 -17.70 7.35
N GLY A 231 3.19 -17.13 6.95
CA GLY A 231 2.01 -17.04 7.83
C GLY A 231 0.80 -16.23 7.33
N GLN A 232 -0.39 -16.69 7.76
CA GLN A 232 -1.77 -16.16 7.72
C GLN A 232 -2.41 -15.68 6.40
N LYS A 233 -1.69 -15.11 5.42
CA LYS A 233 -2.31 -14.55 4.19
C LYS A 233 -3.01 -15.61 3.31
N GLU A 234 -2.64 -16.89 3.44
CA GLU A 234 -3.16 -18.01 2.64
C GLU A 234 -4.62 -18.32 2.95
N LYS A 235 -4.95 -18.55 4.24
CA LYS A 235 -6.31 -18.91 4.68
C LYS A 235 -7.32 -17.84 4.31
N THR A 236 -6.95 -16.56 4.46
CA THR A 236 -7.84 -15.42 4.20
C THR A 236 -8.13 -15.25 2.71
N LYS A 237 -7.15 -15.49 1.82
CA LYS A 237 -7.33 -15.34 0.37
C LYS A 237 -8.21 -16.45 -0.21
N THR A 238 -7.97 -17.70 0.17
CA THR A 238 -8.80 -18.83 -0.27
C THR A 238 -10.24 -18.68 0.21
N ALA A 239 -10.44 -18.31 1.49
CA ALA A 239 -11.76 -18.05 2.05
C ALA A 239 -12.48 -16.89 1.33
N ALA A 240 -11.76 -15.83 0.95
CA ALA A 240 -12.35 -14.70 0.24
C ALA A 240 -12.81 -15.04 -1.19
N VAL A 241 -12.15 -15.99 -1.88
CA VAL A 241 -12.62 -16.47 -3.20
C VAL A 241 -13.85 -17.36 -3.06
N LYS A 242 -13.86 -18.29 -2.09
CA LYS A 242 -15.04 -19.12 -1.80
C LYS A 242 -16.28 -18.30 -1.46
N LYS A 243 -16.13 -17.19 -0.72
CA LYS A 243 -17.25 -16.28 -0.38
C LYS A 243 -17.90 -15.56 -1.56
N MET A 244 -17.22 -15.44 -2.71
CA MET A 244 -17.78 -14.75 -3.88
C MET A 244 -18.80 -15.61 -4.66
N VAL A 245 -18.72 -16.93 -4.51
CA VAL A 245 -19.65 -17.87 -5.15
C VAL A 245 -20.52 -18.46 -4.04
N LYS A 246 -21.68 -17.84 -3.83
CA LYS A 246 -22.64 -18.29 -2.82
C LYS A 246 -23.17 -19.68 -3.21
N GLU A 247 -23.30 -20.55 -2.20
CA GLU A 247 -24.01 -21.85 -2.31
C GLU A 247 -23.39 -22.90 -3.25
N GLN A 248 -22.14 -22.70 -3.70
CA GLN A 248 -21.40 -23.72 -4.45
C GLN A 248 -20.21 -24.23 -3.63
N ASP A 249 -20.08 -25.55 -3.54
CA ASP A 249 -18.87 -26.20 -3.05
C ASP A 249 -17.95 -26.48 -4.23
N PHE A 250 -16.74 -25.92 -4.20
CA PHE A 250 -15.72 -26.07 -5.24
C PHE A 250 -14.33 -26.07 -4.62
N ASP A 251 -13.40 -26.73 -5.31
CA ASP A 251 -12.00 -26.74 -4.89
C ASP A 251 -11.30 -25.45 -5.32
N ALA A 252 -10.55 -24.86 -4.39
CA ALA A 252 -9.90 -23.58 -4.58
C ALA A 252 -8.53 -23.60 -3.91
N TYR A 253 -7.48 -23.40 -4.71
CA TYR A 253 -6.11 -23.36 -4.21
C TYR A 253 -5.41 -22.07 -4.62
N ILE A 254 -4.99 -21.27 -3.63
CA ILE A 254 -4.17 -20.08 -3.85
C ILE A 254 -2.81 -20.33 -3.21
N THR A 255 -1.76 -20.30 -4.01
CA THR A 255 -0.42 -20.69 -3.54
C THR A 255 0.14 -19.70 -2.52
N PRO A 256 1.06 -20.16 -1.65
CA PRO A 256 2.07 -19.28 -1.07
C PRO A 256 2.76 -18.49 -2.18
N VAL A 257 3.11 -17.25 -1.87
CA VAL A 257 3.81 -16.38 -2.81
C VAL A 257 5.24 -16.89 -2.96
N ALA A 258 5.70 -17.17 -4.19
CA ALA A 258 7.08 -17.62 -4.42
C ALA A 258 7.99 -16.46 -4.87
N HIS A 259 9.16 -16.35 -4.27
CA HIS A 259 10.21 -15.45 -4.74
C HIS A 259 10.98 -16.07 -5.91
N VAL A 260 11.07 -15.32 -7.02
CA VAL A 260 11.84 -15.70 -8.21
C VAL A 260 12.69 -14.50 -8.63
N GLY A 261 13.96 -14.51 -8.25
CA GLY A 261 14.85 -13.34 -8.31
C GLY A 261 14.95 -12.65 -9.68
N PHE A 262 14.99 -13.41 -10.79
CA PHE A 262 15.13 -12.83 -12.14
C PHE A 262 13.92 -12.00 -12.60
N LEU A 263 12.77 -12.13 -11.91
CA LEU A 263 11.60 -11.30 -12.21
C LEU A 263 11.83 -9.84 -11.84
N GLY A 264 12.78 -9.54 -10.93
CA GLY A 264 13.05 -8.17 -10.47
C GLY A 264 11.78 -7.52 -9.89
N GLY A 265 11.48 -6.29 -10.29
CA GLY A 265 10.28 -5.56 -9.87
C GLY A 265 8.93 -6.09 -10.37
N ARG A 266 8.91 -7.20 -11.12
CA ARG A 266 7.69 -7.79 -11.69
C ARG A 266 7.04 -8.79 -10.74
N LYS A 267 5.72 -8.84 -10.83
CA LYS A 267 4.85 -9.84 -10.22
C LYS A 267 4.02 -10.49 -11.30
N ARG A 268 4.00 -11.82 -11.33
CA ARG A 268 3.17 -12.61 -12.25
C ARG A 268 2.16 -13.41 -11.45
N ALA A 269 0.94 -13.45 -11.97
CA ALA A 269 -0.10 -14.33 -11.49
C ALA A 269 -0.66 -15.15 -12.64
N HIS A 270 -0.84 -16.43 -12.39
CA HIS A 270 -1.56 -17.33 -13.29
C HIS A 270 -2.82 -17.81 -12.59
N MET A 271 -3.95 -17.70 -13.27
CA MET A 271 -5.24 -18.21 -12.79
C MET A 271 -5.78 -19.22 -13.77
N PHE A 272 -6.38 -20.25 -13.22
CA PHE A 272 -7.11 -21.25 -13.98
C PHE A 272 -8.46 -21.45 -13.32
N ILE A 273 -9.52 -21.45 -14.12
CA ILE A 273 -10.88 -21.65 -13.66
C ILE A 273 -11.56 -22.64 -14.60
N GLU A 274 -12.14 -23.68 -14.02
CA GLU A 274 -13.04 -24.61 -14.69
C GLU A 274 -14.47 -24.37 -14.22
N ALA A 275 -15.40 -24.30 -15.18
CA ALA A 275 -16.81 -24.12 -14.93
C ALA A 275 -17.65 -24.95 -15.90
N GLN A 276 -18.94 -25.07 -15.61
CA GLN A 276 -19.95 -25.69 -16.45
C GLN A 276 -21.01 -24.65 -16.83
N GLY A 277 -21.24 -24.50 -18.13
CA GLY A 277 -22.27 -23.65 -18.71
C GLY A 277 -23.60 -24.37 -18.91
N PHE A 278 -24.41 -23.86 -19.82
CA PHE A 278 -25.69 -24.46 -20.20
C PHE A 278 -25.50 -25.92 -20.63
N ALA A 279 -26.41 -26.80 -20.18
CA ALA A 279 -26.34 -28.25 -20.41
C ALA A 279 -25.05 -28.95 -19.92
N GLY A 280 -24.34 -28.35 -18.96
CA GLY A 280 -23.11 -28.92 -18.40
C GLY A 280 -21.89 -28.81 -19.31
N VAL A 281 -21.98 -28.04 -20.41
CA VAL A 281 -20.86 -27.85 -21.34
C VAL A 281 -19.67 -27.22 -20.60
N PRO A 282 -18.46 -27.81 -20.69
CA PRO A 282 -17.31 -27.31 -19.97
C PRO A 282 -16.85 -25.94 -20.50
N VAL A 283 -16.48 -25.07 -19.57
CA VAL A 283 -15.86 -23.77 -19.81
C VAL A 283 -14.53 -23.74 -19.07
N LYS A 284 -13.47 -23.33 -19.78
CA LYS A 284 -12.13 -23.19 -19.24
C LYS A 284 -11.65 -21.76 -19.43
N ILE A 285 -11.09 -21.17 -18.38
CA ILE A 285 -10.51 -19.83 -18.39
C ILE A 285 -9.07 -19.91 -17.86
N GLU A 286 -8.14 -19.39 -18.65
CA GLU A 286 -6.74 -19.20 -18.26
C GLU A 286 -6.40 -17.71 -18.34
N VAL A 287 -5.84 -17.18 -17.26
CA VAL A 287 -5.44 -15.77 -17.18
C VAL A 287 -3.99 -15.68 -16.75
N SER A 288 -3.20 -14.95 -17.54
CA SER A 288 -1.84 -14.54 -17.18
C SER A 288 -1.84 -13.03 -16.94
N LEU A 289 -1.50 -12.62 -15.72
CA LEU A 289 -1.39 -11.22 -15.32
C LEU A 289 0.06 -10.92 -14.93
N GLU A 290 0.69 -9.97 -15.61
CA GLU A 290 1.98 -9.39 -15.19
C GLU A 290 1.76 -7.93 -14.81
N VAL A 291 2.23 -7.55 -13.62
CA VAL A 291 2.16 -6.18 -13.11
C VAL A 291 3.45 -5.80 -12.41
N HIS A 292 3.70 -4.50 -12.30
CA HIS A 292 4.73 -3.93 -11.42
C HIS A 292 4.08 -3.52 -10.10
N ASP A 293 4.15 -4.40 -9.09
CA ASP A 293 3.46 -4.24 -7.80
C ASP A 293 3.71 -2.87 -7.12
N PRO A 294 4.94 -2.33 -7.09
CA PRO A 294 5.20 -1.02 -6.49
C PRO A 294 4.53 0.15 -7.21
N TRP A 295 4.42 0.10 -8.54
CA TRP A 295 3.75 1.12 -9.35
C TRP A 295 2.24 1.07 -9.19
N ASN A 296 1.72 -0.15 -9.09
CA ASN A 296 0.32 -0.45 -8.81
C ASN A 296 -0.13 0.07 -7.43
N ASN A 297 0.80 0.15 -6.47
CA ASN A 297 0.63 0.78 -5.16
C ASN A 297 0.66 2.32 -5.27
N ALA A 298 1.67 2.85 -5.97
CA ALA A 298 1.88 4.29 -6.09
C ALA A 298 0.67 5.02 -6.69
N GLY A 299 0.00 4.42 -7.68
CA GLY A 299 -1.19 4.99 -8.31
C GLY A 299 -2.36 5.22 -7.34
N VAL A 300 -2.54 4.36 -6.33
CA VAL A 300 -3.54 4.57 -5.26
C VAL A 300 -2.99 5.52 -4.18
N MET A 301 -1.71 5.37 -3.82
CA MET A 301 -1.10 6.16 -2.76
C MET A 301 -1.13 7.66 -3.04
N VAL A 302 -0.90 8.09 -4.28
CA VAL A 302 -0.95 9.53 -4.61
C VAL A 302 -2.34 10.13 -4.34
N ASP A 303 -3.43 9.41 -4.63
CA ASP A 303 -4.80 9.84 -4.29
C ASP A 303 -4.98 9.87 -2.76
N VAL A 304 -4.53 8.83 -2.06
CA VAL A 304 -4.57 8.73 -0.59
C VAL A 304 -3.90 9.93 0.09
N LEU A 305 -2.72 10.36 -0.38
CA LEU A 305 -2.00 11.50 0.21
C LEU A 305 -2.74 12.83 0.03
N ARG A 306 -3.36 13.03 -1.13
CA ARG A 306 -4.18 14.22 -1.41
C ARG A 306 -5.46 14.22 -0.56
N LEU A 307 -6.11 13.07 -0.40
CA LEU A 307 -7.29 12.90 0.45
C LEU A 307 -6.96 13.09 1.93
N MET A 308 -5.79 12.60 2.37
CA MET A 308 -5.26 12.83 3.71
C MET A 308 -5.04 14.33 3.97
N LYS A 309 -4.51 15.08 2.99
CA LYS A 309 -4.39 16.53 3.08
C LYS A 309 -5.76 17.22 3.20
N VAL A 310 -6.74 16.79 2.42
CA VAL A 310 -8.12 17.31 2.53
C VAL A 310 -8.69 17.07 3.93
N ALA A 311 -8.44 15.90 4.53
CA ALA A 311 -8.85 15.62 5.91
C ALA A 311 -8.17 16.54 6.92
N LEU A 312 -6.85 16.75 6.79
CA LEU A 312 -6.10 17.68 7.63
C LEU A 312 -6.64 19.11 7.54
N ASP A 313 -6.89 19.60 6.32
CA ASP A 313 -7.40 20.97 6.11
C ASP A 313 -8.81 21.18 6.69
N ARG A 314 -9.61 20.10 6.75
CA ARG A 314 -10.96 20.10 7.33
C ARG A 314 -10.98 19.79 8.83
N GLY A 315 -9.84 19.46 9.43
CA GLY A 315 -9.77 19.05 10.83
C GLY A 315 -10.44 17.69 11.12
N VAL A 316 -10.54 16.81 10.11
CA VAL A 316 -11.08 15.45 10.29
C VAL A 316 -10.05 14.60 11.03
N ALA A 317 -10.46 13.98 12.13
CA ALA A 317 -9.60 13.25 13.05
C ALA A 317 -10.02 11.79 13.20
N GLY A 318 -9.04 10.93 13.53
CA GLY A 318 -9.24 9.48 13.60
C GLY A 318 -9.28 8.83 12.22
N PRO A 319 -9.82 7.60 12.13
CA PRO A 319 -9.92 6.88 10.87
C PRO A 319 -10.79 7.62 9.86
N ILE A 320 -10.33 7.78 8.62
CA ILE A 320 -11.16 8.32 7.53
C ILE A 320 -11.83 7.14 6.79
N TYR A 321 -12.99 6.68 7.26
CA TYR A 321 -13.72 5.50 6.81
C TYR A 321 -13.97 5.49 5.30
N SER A 322 -14.41 6.61 4.70
CA SER A 322 -14.69 6.67 3.25
C SER A 322 -13.46 6.37 2.41
N VAL A 323 -12.35 7.01 2.76
CA VAL A 323 -11.07 6.85 2.05
C VAL A 323 -10.49 5.47 2.37
N ALA A 324 -10.58 5.02 3.61
CA ALA A 324 -10.05 3.74 4.05
C ALA A 324 -10.74 2.58 3.31
N ALA A 325 -12.08 2.59 3.26
CA ALA A 325 -12.89 1.56 2.61
C ALA A 325 -12.54 1.39 1.12
N TRP A 326 -12.24 2.50 0.43
CA TRP A 326 -11.85 2.49 -0.97
C TRP A 326 -10.39 2.07 -1.19
N ALA A 327 -9.46 2.66 -0.43
CA ALA A 327 -8.03 2.54 -0.72
C ALA A 327 -7.32 1.38 0.00
N PHE A 328 -7.92 0.70 0.99
CA PHE A 328 -7.23 -0.28 1.83
C PHE A 328 -7.89 -1.66 1.77
N LYS A 329 -7.11 -2.72 1.94
CA LYS A 329 -7.56 -4.12 1.91
C LYS A 329 -8.21 -4.53 3.23
N ASN A 330 -7.74 -3.95 4.33
CA ASN A 330 -8.26 -4.19 5.66
C ASN A 330 -8.62 -2.84 6.34
N PRO A 331 -9.62 -2.13 5.82
CA PRO A 331 -10.10 -0.89 6.42
C PRO A 331 -10.80 -1.16 7.77
N PRO A 332 -10.89 -0.16 8.66
CA PRO A 332 -11.67 -0.26 9.90
C PRO A 332 -13.17 -0.40 9.65
N MET A 333 -13.65 0.05 8.48
CA MET A 333 -15.02 -0.18 8.01
C MET A 333 -14.97 -0.69 6.57
N HIS A 334 -15.51 -1.88 6.33
CA HIS A 334 -15.62 -2.45 5.00
C HIS A 334 -16.90 -1.98 4.31
N ALA A 335 -16.79 -1.70 3.01
CA ALA A 335 -17.94 -1.49 2.13
C ALA A 335 -17.70 -2.22 0.80
N PRO A 336 -18.78 -2.59 0.08
CA PRO A 336 -18.68 -3.00 -1.33
C PRO A 336 -17.93 -1.94 -2.17
N PRO A 337 -17.17 -2.32 -3.21
CA PRO A 337 -16.35 -1.38 -3.97
C PRO A 337 -17.09 -0.16 -4.54
N ASP A 338 -18.29 -0.36 -5.09
CA ASP A 338 -19.10 0.73 -5.67
C ASP A 338 -19.62 1.69 -4.58
N GLU A 339 -19.96 1.14 -3.42
CA GLU A 339 -20.39 1.93 -2.26
C GLU A 339 -19.22 2.71 -1.65
N ALA A 340 -18.06 2.07 -1.48
CA ALA A 340 -16.83 2.73 -1.03
C ALA A 340 -16.41 3.86 -1.97
N TYR A 341 -16.57 3.69 -3.29
CA TYR A 341 -16.32 4.74 -4.27
C TYR A 341 -17.30 5.90 -4.12
N ASN A 342 -18.60 5.63 -3.99
CA ASN A 342 -19.58 6.68 -3.71
C ASN A 342 -19.25 7.42 -2.41
N TRP A 343 -18.82 6.69 -1.38
CA TRP A 343 -18.45 7.32 -0.13
C TRP A 343 -17.26 8.26 -0.25
N LEU A 344 -16.27 7.85 -1.03
CA LEU A 344 -15.12 8.68 -1.38
C LEU A 344 -15.56 9.95 -2.13
N ILE A 345 -16.47 9.86 -3.11
CA ILE A 345 -16.97 11.04 -3.83
C ILE A 345 -17.68 12.00 -2.87
N GLU A 346 -18.57 11.50 -2.01
CA GLU A 346 -19.27 12.32 -1.02
C GLU A 346 -18.29 12.99 -0.04
N PHE A 347 -17.22 12.28 0.36
CA PHE A 347 -16.13 12.86 1.15
C PHE A 347 -15.42 13.98 0.37
N ILE A 348 -15.02 13.76 -0.88
CA ILE A 348 -14.35 14.77 -1.71
C ILE A 348 -15.23 16.03 -1.82
N GLU A 349 -16.52 15.87 -2.10
CA GLU A 349 -17.51 16.94 -2.23
C GLU A 349 -17.87 17.63 -0.91
N GLY A 350 -17.46 17.08 0.24
CA GLY A 350 -17.78 17.63 1.56
C GLY A 350 -19.21 17.35 2.02
N LYS A 351 -19.88 16.36 1.44
CA LYS A 351 -21.21 15.88 1.85
C LYS A 351 -21.14 14.85 2.98
N ARG A 352 -19.96 14.30 3.23
CA ARG A 352 -19.65 13.38 4.33
C ARG A 352 -18.40 13.86 5.08
N ASP A 353 -18.46 13.83 6.41
CA ASP A 353 -17.37 14.25 7.29
C ASP A 353 -16.25 13.20 7.40
N ASN A 354 -16.58 11.91 7.26
CA ASN A 354 -15.67 10.79 7.46
C ASN A 354 -16.03 9.57 6.62
#